data_AF-A0A954G2I5-F1
#
_entry.id   AF-A0A954G2I5-F1
#
_cell.length_a   1.000
_cell.length_b   1.000
_cell.length_c   1.000
_cell.angle_alpha   90.00
_cell.angle_beta   90.00
_cell.angle_gamma   90.00
#
_symmetry.space_group_name_H-M   'P 1'
#
loop_
_entity.id
_entity.type
_entity.pdbx_description
1 polymer ?
#
loop_
_entity_poly.entity_id
_entity_poly.type
_entity_poly.pdbx_seq_one_letter_code
_entity_poly.pdbx_strand_id
1 'polypeptide(L)'
;LDLEGQVKIISSADRINATADEAHFDFGAKTMNLKGDEKQVVKLIRGNGSQNTQIEATEIQVQFKDQSGMQLKTLGAATFTETKATQSNPFSFPGSRKQNQFQPFSTDDQFGPARFESPKSKKKPANNVFQDNTTPFSRS
;
A
#
# COMPACT_ATOMS: atom_id res chain seq x y z
N LEU A 1 16.50 17.17 11.96
CA LEU A 1 15.03 17.32 11.95
C LEU A 1 14.51 16.18 12.78
N ASP A 2 13.80 16.52 13.83
CA ASP A 2 13.48 15.58 14.90
C ASP A 2 11.97 15.50 14.95
N LEU A 3 11.45 14.28 14.81
CA LEU A 3 10.03 13.97 14.81
C LEU A 3 9.76 13.01 15.97
N GLU A 4 8.75 13.34 16.76
CA GLU A 4 8.32 12.54 17.91
C GLU A 4 6.82 12.22 17.78
N GLY A 5 6.43 11.04 18.28
CA GLY A 5 5.05 10.55 18.28
C GLY A 5 4.66 9.90 16.95
N GLN A 6 4.49 8.57 16.97
CA GLN A 6 4.02 7.72 15.86
C GLN A 6 4.30 8.28 14.46
N VAL A 7 5.58 8.30 14.13
CA VAL A 7 6.09 8.82 12.87
C VAL A 7 5.86 7.81 11.75
N LYS A 8 5.36 8.30 10.61
CA LYS A 8 5.28 7.53 9.36
C LYS A 8 6.06 8.23 8.26
N ILE A 9 7.09 7.56 7.74
CA ILE A 9 7.98 8.08 6.69
C ILE A 9 7.75 7.28 5.42
N ILE A 10 7.49 7.97 4.31
CA ILE A 10 7.32 7.34 3.00
C ILE A 10 8.21 8.08 2.00
N SER A 11 9.16 7.38 1.38
CA SER A 11 9.95 7.91 0.27
C SER A 11 9.79 7.01 -0.95
N SER A 12 9.21 7.56 -2.01
CA SER A 12 9.06 6.85 -3.30
C SER A 12 10.40 6.71 -4.01
N ALA A 13 11.29 7.70 -3.86
CA ALA A 13 12.61 7.70 -4.48
C ALA A 13 13.47 6.56 -3.94
N ASP A 14 13.49 6.40 -2.61
CA ASP A 14 14.25 5.36 -1.93
C ASP A 14 13.47 4.04 -1.77
N ARG A 15 12.18 4.05 -2.15
CA ARG A 15 11.22 2.94 -2.03
C ARG A 15 11.14 2.42 -0.61
N ILE A 16 11.00 3.33 0.36
CA ILE A 16 10.88 3.00 1.78
C ILE A 16 9.55 3.47 2.38
N ASN A 17 9.06 2.70 3.33
CA ASN A 17 7.92 3.02 4.19
C ASN A 17 8.31 2.57 5.60
N ALA A 18 8.38 3.53 6.52
CA ALA A 18 8.83 3.31 7.87
C ALA A 18 7.78 3.81 8.86
N THR A 19 7.60 3.06 9.95
CA THR A 19 6.85 3.48 11.14
C THR A 19 7.74 3.37 12.37
N ALA A 20 7.75 4.39 13.20
CA ALA A 20 8.57 4.48 14.42
C ALA A 20 7.91 5.43 15.44
N ASP A 21 8.37 5.43 16.69
CA ASP A 21 7.92 6.40 17.70
C ASP A 21 8.66 7.73 17.57
N GLU A 22 9.95 7.66 17.21
CA GLU A 22 10.83 8.80 17.00
C GLU A 22 11.58 8.65 15.66
N ALA A 23 11.82 9.76 14.98
CA ALA A 23 12.70 9.82 13.83
C ALA A 23 13.61 11.05 13.88
N HIS A 24 14.91 10.83 13.71
CA HIS A 24 15.92 11.89 13.64
C HIS A 24 16.60 11.87 12.28
N PHE A 25 16.54 12.99 11.57
CA PHE A 25 17.20 13.20 10.28
C PHE A 25 18.39 14.13 10.43
N ASP A 26 19.56 13.64 10.05
CA ASP A 26 20.76 14.43 9.83
C ASP A 26 21.03 14.52 8.32
N PHE A 27 20.71 15.69 7.76
CA PHE A 27 20.89 15.96 6.34
C PHE A 27 22.36 16.14 5.93
N GLY A 28 23.23 16.54 6.87
CA GLY A 28 24.66 16.69 6.61
C GLY A 28 25.34 15.33 6.49
N ALA A 29 25.04 14.43 7.42
CA ALA A 29 25.51 13.04 7.38
C ALA A 29 24.73 12.15 6.41
N LYS A 30 23.59 12.62 5.86
CA LYS A 30 22.64 11.82 5.07
C LYS A 30 22.19 10.57 5.82
N THR A 31 21.85 10.73 7.08
CA THR A 31 21.38 9.65 7.95
C THR A 31 19.99 9.92 8.49
N MET A 32 19.25 8.84 8.70
CA MET A 32 17.98 8.83 9.41
C MET A 32 18.02 7.75 10.48
N ASN A 33 17.84 8.13 11.74
CA ASN A 33 17.66 7.19 12.84
C ASN A 33 16.18 7.07 13.16
N LEU A 34 15.70 5.84 13.25
CA LEU A 34 14.34 5.48 13.60
C LEU A 34 14.38 4.73 14.93
N LYS A 35 13.54 5.12 15.88
CA LYS A 35 13.52 4.49 17.20
C LYS A 35 12.08 4.22 17.62
N GLY A 36 11.89 3.05 18.22
CA GLY A 36 10.66 2.61 18.84
C GLY A 36 10.95 2.03 20.22
N ASP A 37 9.93 1.44 20.83
CA ASP A 37 10.05 0.73 22.10
C ASP A 37 9.81 -0.79 21.96
N GLU A 38 9.83 -1.52 23.08
CA GLU A 38 9.60 -2.97 23.09
C GLU A 38 8.17 -3.38 22.69
N LYS A 39 7.21 -2.46 22.77
CA LYS A 39 5.79 -2.69 22.42
C LYS A 39 5.50 -2.30 20.98
N GLN A 40 6.17 -1.27 20.48
CA GLN A 40 6.04 -0.70 19.13
C GLN A 40 7.43 -0.53 18.52
N VAL A 41 8.00 -1.67 18.10
CA VAL A 41 9.26 -1.67 17.36
C VAL A 41 9.14 -0.91 16.04
N VAL A 42 10.25 -0.35 15.58
CA VAL A 42 10.35 0.25 14.25
C VAL A 42 10.01 -0.82 13.21
N LYS A 43 9.23 -0.44 12.20
CA LYS A 43 9.00 -1.28 11.02
C LYS A 43 9.45 -0.52 9.78
N LEU A 44 10.44 -1.05 9.07
CA LEU A 44 10.95 -0.50 7.82
C LEU A 44 10.67 -1.50 6.69
N ILE A 45 9.95 -1.06 5.66
CA ILE A 45 9.74 -1.81 4.43
C ILE A 45 10.51 -1.12 3.31
N ARG A 46 11.39 -1.86 2.62
CA ARG A 46 12.10 -1.41 1.42
C ARG A 46 11.73 -2.27 0.22
N GLY A 47 11.32 -1.64 -0.88
CA GLY A 47 11.10 -2.31 -2.15
C GLY A 47 12.29 -2.21 -3.10
N ASN A 48 12.73 -3.31 -3.70
CA ASN A 48 13.75 -3.30 -4.77
C ASN A 48 13.14 -3.45 -6.19
N GLY A 49 11.81 -3.60 -6.28
CA GLY A 49 11.06 -3.69 -7.54
C GLY A 49 10.38 -5.04 -7.73
N SER A 50 11.07 -6.15 -7.41
CA SER A 50 10.52 -7.50 -7.45
C SER A 50 10.22 -8.06 -6.06
N GLN A 51 10.85 -7.51 -5.02
CA GLN A 51 10.75 -7.96 -3.63
C GLN A 51 10.57 -6.78 -2.68
N ASN A 52 9.93 -7.07 -1.56
CA ASN A 52 9.85 -6.21 -0.40
C ASN A 52 10.58 -6.89 0.75
N THR A 53 11.52 -6.16 1.35
CA THR A 53 12.17 -6.55 2.60
C THR A 53 11.55 -5.74 3.73
N GLN A 54 10.98 -6.44 4.71
CA GLN A 54 10.51 -5.86 5.96
C GLN A 54 11.55 -6.15 7.05
N ILE A 55 11.87 -5.11 7.82
CA ILE A 55 12.79 -5.14 8.94
C ILE A 55 12.06 -4.59 10.15
N GLU A 56 12.04 -5.35 11.24
CA GLU A 56 11.52 -4.87 12.52
C GLU A 56 12.61 -4.89 13.57
N ALA A 57 12.83 -3.78 14.29
CA ALA A 57 13.83 -3.65 15.34
C ALA A 57 13.49 -2.49 16.29
N THR A 58 14.05 -2.46 17.49
CA THR A 58 13.88 -1.33 18.43
C THR A 58 14.48 -0.03 17.90
N GLU A 59 15.60 -0.12 17.16
CA GLU A 59 16.20 1.03 16.51
C GLU A 59 16.79 0.62 15.15
N ILE A 60 16.59 1.47 14.15
CA ILE A 60 17.12 1.32 12.80
C ILE A 60 17.80 2.62 12.39
N GLN A 61 19.10 2.53 12.12
CA GLN A 61 19.87 3.59 11.50
C GLN A 61 19.96 3.35 9.99
N VAL A 62 19.59 4.37 9.24
CA VAL A 62 19.59 4.40 7.78
C VAL A 62 20.65 5.39 7.30
N GLN A 63 21.58 4.92 6.49
CA GLN A 63 22.55 5.77 5.79
C GLN A 63 22.22 5.78 4.30
N PHE A 64 21.87 6.96 3.79
CA PHE A 64 21.66 7.19 2.36
C PHE A 64 23.04 7.45 1.71
N LYS A 65 23.44 6.61 0.77
CA LYS A 65 24.69 6.78 0.02
C LYS A 65 24.43 7.52 -1.28
N ASP A 66 23.76 6.84 -2.21
CA ASP A 66 23.52 7.26 -3.60
C ASP A 66 22.06 6.98 -3.99
N GLN A 67 21.65 7.30 -5.23
CA GLN A 67 20.28 7.12 -5.73
C GLN A 67 19.70 5.69 -5.63
N SER A 68 20.55 4.69 -5.37
CA SER A 68 20.16 3.28 -5.25
C SER A 68 20.75 2.57 -4.02
N GLY A 69 21.67 3.23 -3.30
CA GLY A 69 22.44 2.65 -2.21
C GLY A 69 21.94 3.11 -0.84
N MET A 70 21.36 2.19 -0.07
CA MET A 70 20.98 2.42 1.33
C MET A 70 21.65 1.37 2.19
N GLN A 71 22.31 1.81 3.26
CA GLN A 71 22.88 0.93 4.28
C GLN A 71 22.02 1.02 5.53
N LEU A 72 21.70 -0.16 6.09
CA LEU A 72 20.83 -0.31 7.25
C LEU A 72 21.63 -0.94 8.38
N LYS A 73 21.51 -0.37 9.58
CA LYS A 73 22.05 -0.93 10.82
C LYS A 73 20.92 -1.01 11.83
N THR A 74 20.70 -2.21 12.37
CA THR A 74 19.72 -2.43 13.43
C THR A 74 20.41 -2.47 14.77
N LEU A 75 19.77 -1.89 15.79
CA LEU A 75 20.19 -1.94 17.18
C LEU A 75 19.10 -2.65 17.97
N GLY A 76 19.48 -3.70 18.69
CA GLY A 76 18.56 -4.62 19.36
C GLY A 76 18.21 -5.86 18.53
N ALA A 77 17.25 -6.65 19.02
CA ALA A 77 16.75 -7.81 18.30
C ALA A 77 16.04 -7.36 17.02
N ALA A 78 16.39 -7.98 15.91
CA ALA A 78 15.87 -7.62 14.60
C ALA A 78 15.29 -8.83 13.87
N THR A 79 14.14 -8.64 13.23
CA THR A 79 13.54 -9.64 12.33
C THR A 79 13.62 -9.14 10.89
N PHE A 80 13.88 -10.07 9.97
CA PHE A 80 14.01 -9.80 8.55
C PHE A 80 13.09 -10.74 7.79
N THR A 81 12.15 -10.17 7.04
CA THR A 81 11.20 -10.94 6.23
C THR A 81 11.25 -10.43 4.81
N GLU A 82 11.43 -11.35 3.85
CA GLU A 82 11.44 -11.03 2.43
C GLU A 82 10.23 -11.67 1.74
N THR A 83 9.54 -10.87 0.94
CA THR A 83 8.35 -11.32 0.20
C THR A 83 8.42 -10.84 -1.24
N LYS A 84 7.83 -11.61 -2.16
CA LYS A 84 7.62 -11.13 -3.53
C LYS A 84 6.73 -9.90 -3.48
N ALA A 85 7.08 -8.86 -4.22
CA ALA A 85 6.24 -7.68 -4.35
C ALA A 85 4.91 -8.10 -5.00
N THR A 86 3.83 -8.10 -4.23
CA THR A 86 2.48 -8.18 -4.79
C THR A 86 2.25 -6.91 -5.61
N GLN A 87 1.63 -7.04 -6.79
CA GLN A 87 1.47 -5.95 -7.78
C GLN A 87 0.84 -4.67 -7.20
N SER A 88 0.14 -4.76 -6.06
CA SER A 88 -0.22 -3.60 -5.24
C SER A 88 1.00 -3.11 -4.46
N ASN A 89 1.82 -2.28 -5.10
CA ASN A 89 2.94 -1.61 -4.46
C ASN A 89 2.43 -0.80 -3.23
N PRO A 90 2.88 -1.06 -1.99
CA PRO A 90 2.49 -0.24 -0.82
C PRO A 90 3.01 1.19 -0.91
N PHE A 91 3.90 1.49 -1.87
CA PHE A 91 4.35 2.84 -2.22
C PHE A 91 3.43 3.53 -3.24
N SER A 92 2.24 2.98 -3.52
CA SER A 92 1.23 3.64 -4.35
C SER A 92 0.53 4.73 -3.53
N PHE A 93 0.85 5.98 -3.83
CA PHE A 93 0.14 7.11 -3.23
C PHE A 93 -1.26 7.21 -3.86
N PRO A 94 -2.31 7.54 -3.08
CA PRO A 94 -3.57 8.01 -3.62
C PRO A 94 -3.31 9.37 -4.29
N GLY A 95 -2.87 9.35 -5.55
CA GLY A 95 -2.42 10.55 -6.26
C GLY A 95 -1.57 10.27 -7.50
N SER A 96 -0.96 9.10 -7.63
CA SER A 96 -0.36 8.68 -8.91
C SER A 96 -1.49 8.27 -9.87
N ARG A 97 -2.21 9.26 -10.39
CA ARG A 97 -3.04 9.08 -11.59
C ARG A 97 -2.15 8.41 -12.63
N LYS A 98 -2.64 7.28 -13.13
CA LYS A 98 -2.09 6.61 -14.31
C LYS A 98 -1.81 7.68 -15.38
N GLN A 99 -0.54 7.93 -15.67
CA GLN A 99 -0.20 8.61 -16.91
C GLN A 99 -0.73 7.74 -18.06
N ASN A 100 -1.44 8.39 -18.98
CA ASN A 100 -2.02 7.87 -20.21
C ASN A 100 -3.39 7.17 -20.10
N GLN A 101 -4.41 7.96 -19.78
CA GLN A 101 -5.65 7.92 -20.57
C GLN A 101 -6.04 9.37 -20.90
N PHE A 102 -5.75 9.79 -22.14
CA PHE A 102 -6.42 10.95 -22.73
C PHE A 102 -7.93 10.64 -22.74
N GLN A 103 -8.69 11.29 -21.86
CA GLN A 103 -10.13 11.45 -22.07
C GLN A 103 -10.32 12.83 -22.69
N PRO A 104 -10.81 12.94 -23.94
CA PRO A 104 -11.20 14.23 -24.47
C PRO A 104 -12.35 14.77 -23.63
N PHE A 105 -12.28 16.06 -23.29
CA PHE A 105 -13.37 16.77 -22.63
C PHE A 105 -14.63 16.63 -23.46
N SER A 106 -15.68 16.00 -22.93
CA SER A 106 -17.03 16.11 -23.48
C SER A 106 -17.58 17.47 -23.06
N THR A 107 -17.48 18.44 -23.96
CA THR A 107 -18.31 19.65 -23.94
C THR A 107 -19.74 19.22 -24.28
N ASP A 108 -20.61 19.05 -23.29
CA ASP A 108 -22.07 19.12 -23.46
C ASP A 108 -22.77 19.19 -22.09
N ASP A 109 -22.47 20.25 -21.33
CA ASP A 109 -23.45 20.82 -20.41
C ASP A 109 -24.46 21.61 -21.25
N GLN A 110 -25.51 20.96 -21.75
CA GLN A 110 -26.70 21.64 -22.26
C GLN A 110 -27.99 20.97 -21.76
N PHE A 111 -28.68 21.71 -20.91
CA PHE A 111 -30.09 21.54 -20.58
C PHE A 111 -30.94 21.48 -21.87
N GLY A 112 -31.76 20.43 -22.02
CA GLY A 112 -32.74 20.26 -23.11
C GLY A 112 -33.83 19.24 -22.75
N PRO A 113 -35.04 19.32 -23.33
CA PRO A 113 -36.30 19.22 -22.58
C PRO A 113 -36.71 17.80 -22.20
N ALA A 114 -37.29 17.66 -21.01
CA ALA A 114 -37.96 16.46 -20.55
C ALA A 114 -39.15 16.10 -21.47
N ARG A 115 -39.30 14.81 -21.81
CA ARG A 115 -40.51 14.23 -22.40
C ARG A 115 -40.95 13.00 -21.61
N PHE A 116 -42.26 12.93 -21.40
CA PHE A 116 -42.99 11.98 -20.55
C PHE A 116 -43.69 10.89 -21.40
N GLU A 117 -43.93 9.73 -20.76
CA GLU A 117 -44.85 8.61 -21.12
C GLU A 117 -44.35 7.45 -22.01
N SER A 118 -44.74 6.17 -21.80
CA SER A 118 -45.61 5.50 -20.79
C SER A 118 -45.35 3.95 -20.75
N PRO A 119 -45.83 3.20 -19.73
CA PRO A 119 -45.33 1.86 -19.37
C PRO A 119 -46.21 0.68 -19.84
N LYS A 120 -45.62 -0.42 -20.33
CA LYS A 120 -46.24 -1.77 -20.51
C LYS A 120 -45.13 -2.84 -20.55
N SER A 121 -45.21 -4.06 -20.01
CA SER A 121 -46.20 -4.78 -19.20
C SER A 121 -45.47 -5.90 -18.43
N LYS A 122 -46.08 -6.36 -17.33
CA LYS A 122 -45.58 -7.41 -16.43
C LYS A 122 -45.61 -8.81 -17.07
N LYS A 123 -44.56 -9.62 -16.89
CA LYS A 123 -44.71 -11.07 -16.68
C LYS A 123 -44.04 -11.48 -15.36
N LYS A 124 -44.82 -12.20 -14.56
CA LYS A 124 -44.55 -12.66 -13.18
C LYS A 124 -43.49 -13.78 -13.12
N PRO A 125 -42.93 -14.04 -11.93
CA PRO A 125 -41.75 -14.88 -11.73
C PRO A 125 -42.10 -16.37 -11.61
N ALA A 126 -41.14 -17.23 -11.94
CA ALA A 126 -41.11 -18.61 -11.44
C ALA A 126 -39.88 -18.77 -10.56
N ASN A 127 -40.11 -19.46 -9.46
CA ASN A 127 -39.45 -19.41 -8.17
C ASN A 127 -38.47 -20.59 -8.01
N ASN A 128 -37.77 -20.58 -6.87
CA ASN A 128 -37.02 -21.67 -6.22
C ASN A 128 -35.54 -21.74 -6.62
N VAL A 129 -34.57 -21.34 -5.78
CA VAL A 129 -34.37 -21.62 -4.34
C VAL A 129 -34.56 -23.11 -4.06
N PHE A 130 -33.51 -23.90 -4.23
CA PHE A 130 -32.95 -24.82 -3.24
C PHE A 130 -31.77 -25.58 -3.86
N GLN A 131 -30.67 -25.61 -3.12
CA GLN A 131 -29.41 -26.27 -3.43
C GLN A 131 -29.57 -27.78 -3.30
N ASP A 132 -28.89 -28.55 -4.15
CA ASP A 132 -28.54 -29.93 -3.80
C ASP A 132 -27.01 -30.08 -3.86
N ASN A 133 -26.44 -30.22 -2.67
CA ASN A 133 -25.06 -30.62 -2.41
C ASN A 133 -24.96 -32.13 -2.63
N THR A 134 -24.27 -32.57 -3.69
CA THR A 134 -23.95 -33.99 -3.85
C THR A 134 -22.44 -34.21 -3.79
N THR A 135 -21.96 -34.67 -2.63
CA THR A 135 -20.88 -35.67 -2.56
C THR A 135 -21.04 -36.44 -1.24
N PRO A 136 -20.90 -37.78 -1.25
CA PRO A 136 -19.60 -38.34 -0.89
C PRO A 136 -19.17 -39.63 -1.63
N PHE A 137 -17.87 -39.90 -1.49
CA PHE A 137 -16.99 -41.04 -1.85
C PHE A 137 -17.57 -42.44 -1.46
N SER A 138 -17.14 -43.60 -1.99
CA SER A 138 -15.78 -44.15 -1.94
C SER A 138 -15.54 -45.36 -2.86
N ARG A 139 -14.24 -45.55 -3.14
CA ARG A 139 -13.57 -46.66 -3.83
C ARG A 139 -13.38 -47.86 -2.88
N SER A 140 -13.65 -49.08 -3.34
CA SER A 140 -13.04 -50.33 -2.86
C SER A 140 -13.06 -51.34 -3.99
#